data_AF-A0AAP0RSF9-F1
#
_entry.id   AF-A0AAP0RSF9-F1
#
_cell.length_a   1.000
_cell.length_b   1.000
_cell.length_c   1.000
_cell.angle_alpha   90.00
_cell.angle_beta   90.00
_cell.angle_gamma   90.00
#
_symmetry.space_group_name_H-M   'P 1'
#
loop_
_entity.id
_entity.type
_entity.pdbx_description
1 polymer ?
#
loop_
_entity_poly.entity_id
_entity_poly.type
_entity_poly.pdbx_seq_one_letter_code
_entity_poly.pdbx_strand_id
1 'polypeptide(L)'
;MEFQVGVMGKIMNYGQIKEVVDPTGNVNLSPFQQWRSAYECLLNTSNSCQDKYQLTEEGWVNVTLADTEEYCKWGGCAQHSRAVLMCLHLVKHDFRFIDKATVQDVNNTITQGCSSGIIFFSAGYQH
;
A
#
# COMPACT_ATOMS: atom_id res chain seq x y z
N MET A 1 -31.81 -1.02 -23.86
CA MET A 1 -31.23 -0.27 -22.73
C MET A 1 -30.31 -1.23 -22.01
N GLU A 2 -29.02 -1.15 -22.33
CA GLU A 2 -27.97 -1.96 -21.71
C GLU A 2 -27.54 -1.29 -20.40
N PHE A 3 -27.83 -1.93 -19.28
CA PHE A 3 -27.19 -1.63 -18.01
C PHE A 3 -26.17 -2.75 -17.79
N GLN A 4 -24.90 -2.51 -18.14
CA GLN A 4 -23.81 -3.43 -17.79
C GLN A 4 -23.52 -3.28 -16.29
N VAL A 5 -24.36 -3.90 -15.47
CA VAL A 5 -24.09 -4.16 -14.05
C VAL A 5 -23.20 -5.40 -14.01
N GLY A 6 -21.90 -5.20 -14.23
CA GLY A 6 -20.87 -6.23 -14.06
C GLY A 6 -20.68 -6.56 -12.58
N VAL A 7 -21.65 -7.24 -11.97
CA VAL A 7 -21.54 -7.81 -10.63
C VAL A 7 -21.87 -9.31 -10.70
N MET A 8 -20.82 -10.13 -10.76
CA MET A 8 -20.84 -11.52 -10.31
C MET A 8 -19.54 -11.71 -9.51
N GLY A 9 -19.53 -11.86 -8.19
CA GLY A 9 -20.46 -12.64 -7.37
C GLY A 9 -20.00 -14.10 -7.35
N LYS A 10 -18.92 -14.41 -6.63
CA LYS A 10 -18.66 -15.77 -6.10
C LYS A 10 -18.30 -15.72 -4.61
N ILE A 11 -19.36 -15.85 -3.82
CA ILE A 11 -19.59 -16.76 -2.69
C ILE A 11 -18.37 -17.10 -1.81
N MET A 12 -18.55 -16.88 -0.50
CA MET A 12 -17.65 -17.28 0.60
C MET A 12 -17.17 -18.73 0.45
N ASN A 13 -15.86 -18.95 0.58
CA ASN A 13 -15.29 -20.26 0.88
C ASN A 13 -14.13 -20.13 1.88
N TYR A 14 -14.10 -21.05 2.84
CA TYR A 14 -13.12 -21.13 3.90
C TYR A 14 -11.79 -21.57 3.27
N GLY A 15 -10.90 -20.61 3.00
CA GLY A 15 -9.61 -20.85 2.35
C GLY A 15 -9.50 -20.15 1.00
N GLN A 16 -8.60 -19.17 0.96
CA GLN A 16 -8.07 -18.46 -0.22
C GLN A 16 -9.07 -17.63 -1.04
N ILE A 17 -9.03 -16.31 -0.85
CA ILE A 17 -9.48 -15.35 -1.87
C ILE A 17 -8.42 -14.25 -1.97
N LYS A 18 -7.57 -14.31 -3.00
CA LYS A 18 -6.84 -13.14 -3.51
C LYS A 18 -7.26 -12.94 -4.96
N GLU A 19 -8.37 -12.24 -5.15
CA GLU A 19 -8.56 -11.46 -6.37
C GLU A 19 -8.74 -10.02 -5.88
N VAL A 20 -7.63 -9.27 -5.89
CA VAL A 20 -7.63 -7.85 -5.54
C VAL A 20 -8.24 -7.13 -6.74
N VAL A 21 -9.57 -6.95 -6.72
CA VAL A 21 -10.25 -6.03 -7.63
C VAL A 21 -9.57 -4.68 -7.45
N ASP A 22 -9.20 -4.01 -8.55
CA ASP A 22 -8.57 -2.68 -8.49
C ASP A 22 -9.47 -1.74 -7.66
N PRO A 23 -9.05 -1.38 -6.43
CA PRO A 23 -9.92 -0.67 -5.51
C PRO A 23 -10.06 0.81 -5.91
N THR A 24 -9.29 1.27 -6.92
CA THR A 24 -9.33 2.65 -7.43
C THR A 24 -10.43 2.89 -8.47
N GLY A 25 -11.17 1.85 -8.89
CA GLY A 25 -12.17 1.92 -9.95
C GLY A 25 -13.45 2.70 -9.64
N ASN A 26 -13.66 3.17 -8.40
CA ASN A 26 -14.84 3.94 -8.01
C ASN A 26 -14.45 5.18 -7.19
N VAL A 27 -14.79 6.37 -7.70
CA VAL A 27 -14.45 7.67 -7.10
C VAL A 27 -15.45 8.16 -6.03
N ASN A 28 -16.60 7.50 -5.87
CA ASN A 28 -17.67 7.88 -4.93
C ASN A 28 -17.93 6.78 -3.89
N LEU A 29 -16.90 6.38 -3.16
CA LEU A 29 -16.99 5.39 -2.10
C LEU A 29 -17.61 5.99 -0.83
N SER A 30 -18.58 5.29 -0.23
CA SER A 30 -19.03 5.57 1.13
C SER A 30 -17.87 5.40 2.12
N PRO A 31 -17.90 6.03 3.32
CA PRO A 31 -16.81 5.94 4.27
C PRO A 31 -16.37 4.52 4.61
N PHE A 32 -17.33 3.58 4.72
CA PHE A 32 -17.02 2.17 4.98
C PHE A 32 -16.34 1.49 3.79
N GLN A 33 -16.75 1.81 2.56
CA GLN A 33 -16.11 1.29 1.36
C GLN A 33 -14.69 1.82 1.19
N GLN A 34 -14.43 3.10 1.52
CA GLN A 34 -13.08 3.67 1.49
C GLN A 34 -12.12 2.90 2.39
N TRP A 35 -12.54 2.54 3.61
CA TRP A 35 -11.73 1.74 4.53
C TRP A 35 -11.48 0.32 4.01
N ARG A 36 -12.50 -0.33 3.43
CA ARG A 36 -12.34 -1.64 2.82
C ARG A 36 -11.35 -1.60 1.64
N SER A 37 -11.51 -0.64 0.75
CA SER A 37 -10.64 -0.44 -0.41
C SER A 37 -9.20 -0.10 0.01
N ALA A 38 -9.01 0.67 1.08
CA ALA A 38 -7.69 0.93 1.63
C ALA A 38 -7.03 -0.36 2.17
N TYR A 39 -7.80 -1.21 2.85
CA TYR A 39 -7.31 -2.52 3.29
C TYR A 39 -6.96 -3.44 2.11
N GLU A 40 -7.77 -3.44 1.05
CA GLU A 40 -7.48 -4.17 -0.20
C GLU A 40 -6.18 -3.68 -0.86
N CYS A 41 -5.88 -2.37 -0.83
CA CYS A 41 -4.59 -1.84 -1.27
C CYS A 41 -3.42 -2.45 -0.49
N LEU A 42 -3.53 -2.55 0.84
CA LEU A 42 -2.48 -3.10 1.71
C LEU A 42 -2.28 -4.61 1.50
N LEU A 43 -3.33 -5.33 1.10
CA LEU A 43 -3.23 -6.75 0.74
C LEU A 43 -2.55 -7.01 -0.61
N ASN A 44 -2.28 -5.96 -1.39
CA ASN A 44 -1.57 -6.06 -2.66
C ASN A 44 -0.08 -6.30 -2.42
N THR A 45 0.30 -7.58 -2.42
CA THR A 45 1.67 -8.05 -2.22
C THR A 45 2.31 -8.41 -3.55
N SER A 46 3.56 -8.02 -3.78
CA SER A 46 4.32 -8.48 -4.95
C SER A 46 5.17 -9.71 -4.61
N ASN A 47 5.07 -10.76 -5.43
CA ASN A 47 5.96 -11.93 -5.33
C ASN A 47 7.43 -11.60 -5.61
N SER A 48 7.70 -10.45 -6.25
CA SER A 48 9.06 -9.95 -6.46
C SER A 48 9.65 -9.30 -5.21
N CYS A 49 8.87 -9.16 -4.14
CA CYS A 49 9.25 -8.52 -2.90
C CYS A 49 9.14 -9.47 -1.72
N GLN A 50 10.25 -9.63 -1.02
CA GLN A 50 10.25 -10.36 0.25
C GLN A 50 9.27 -9.69 1.22
N ASP A 51 8.61 -10.50 2.05
CA ASP A 51 7.57 -10.04 2.98
C ASP A 51 8.09 -8.94 3.92
N LYS A 52 9.39 -8.96 4.28
CA LYS A 52 10.03 -7.91 5.09
C LYS A 52 10.03 -6.51 4.46
N TYR A 53 9.84 -6.43 3.13
CA TYR A 53 9.80 -5.17 2.38
C TYR A 53 8.39 -4.76 1.97
N GLN A 54 7.37 -5.53 2.35
CA GLN A 54 5.99 -5.19 2.05
C GLN A 54 5.51 -4.11 3.01
N LEU A 55 4.74 -3.15 2.49
CA LEU A 55 4.12 -2.11 3.30
C LEU A 55 2.93 -2.69 4.03
N THR A 56 2.86 -2.44 5.34
CA THR A 56 1.78 -2.93 6.20
C THR A 56 1.02 -1.76 6.83
N GLU A 57 -0.05 -2.05 7.57
CA GLU A 57 -0.89 -1.05 8.25
C GLU A 57 -0.15 -0.28 9.35
N GLU A 58 0.95 -0.84 9.85
CA GLU A 58 1.85 -0.19 10.80
C GLU A 58 2.63 0.98 10.18
N GLY A 59 2.59 1.15 8.85
CA GLY A 59 3.14 2.35 8.18
C GLY A 59 4.64 2.32 7.93
N TRP A 60 5.26 1.14 7.96
CA TRP A 60 6.71 1.05 8.04
C TRP A 60 7.24 -0.18 7.25
N VAL A 61 8.37 -0.04 6.53
CA VAL A 61 9.01 -1.09 5.70
C VAL A 61 10.42 -1.40 6.19
N ASN A 62 10.64 -2.54 6.85
CA ASN A 62 11.89 -2.79 7.59
C ASN A 62 13.05 -3.17 6.69
N VAL A 63 13.68 -2.15 6.08
CA VAL A 63 14.82 -2.32 5.19
C VAL A 63 16.11 -2.00 5.96
N THR A 64 17.02 -2.97 6.05
CA THR A 64 18.35 -2.72 6.61
C THR A 64 19.22 -1.95 5.61
N LEU A 65 20.36 -1.39 6.08
CA LEU A 65 21.33 -0.74 5.19
C LEU A 65 21.79 -1.67 4.05
N ALA A 66 22.04 -2.94 4.36
CA ALA A 66 22.46 -3.94 3.39
C ALA A 66 21.38 -4.25 2.33
N ASP A 67 20.12 -4.05 2.70
CA ASP A 67 18.95 -4.33 1.86
C ASP A 67 18.49 -3.11 1.05
N THR A 68 19.01 -1.92 1.34
CA THR A 68 18.53 -0.65 0.77
C THR A 68 18.75 -0.60 -0.74
N GLU A 69 19.90 -1.07 -1.22
CA GLU A 69 20.20 -1.12 -2.65
C GLU A 69 19.23 -2.05 -3.39
N GLU A 70 18.95 -3.23 -2.83
CA GLU A 70 18.00 -4.18 -3.42
C GLU A 70 16.56 -3.66 -3.41
N TYR A 71 16.17 -2.99 -2.32
CA TYR A 71 14.84 -2.39 -2.19
C TYR A 71 14.62 -1.26 -3.20
N CYS A 72 15.63 -0.42 -3.41
CA CYS A 72 15.55 0.81 -4.21
C CYS A 72 15.92 0.64 -5.69
N LYS A 73 16.40 -0.54 -6.11
CA LYS A 73 16.69 -0.81 -7.52
C LYS A 73 15.46 -0.57 -8.39
N TRP A 74 15.69 -0.23 -9.66
CA TRP A 74 14.59 -0.08 -10.62
C TRP A 74 13.81 -1.41 -10.76
N GLY A 75 12.47 -1.34 -10.73
CA GLY A 75 11.62 -2.54 -10.65
C GLY A 75 11.66 -3.26 -9.29
N GLY A 76 12.34 -2.69 -8.29
CA GLY A 76 12.41 -3.20 -6.93
C GLY A 76 11.19 -2.83 -6.08
N CYS A 77 11.29 -3.14 -4.80
CA CYS A 77 10.16 -3.06 -3.87
C CYS A 77 9.74 -1.64 -3.53
N ALA A 78 10.64 -0.66 -3.63
CA ALA A 78 10.27 0.76 -3.50
C ALA A 78 9.20 1.18 -4.51
N GLN A 79 9.23 0.63 -5.73
CA GLN A 79 8.25 0.96 -6.77
C GLN A 79 6.89 0.32 -6.48
N HIS A 80 6.89 -0.92 -5.97
CA HIS A 80 5.68 -1.59 -5.49
C HIS A 80 5.06 -0.87 -4.28
N SER A 81 5.87 -0.52 -3.27
CA SER A 81 5.39 0.24 -2.10
C SER A 81 4.77 1.58 -2.50
N ARG A 82 5.36 2.29 -3.48
CA ARG A 82 4.77 3.53 -4.02
C ARG A 82 3.44 3.29 -4.73
N ALA A 83 3.28 2.18 -5.44
CA ALA A 83 2.00 1.81 -6.04
C ALA A 83 0.92 1.56 -4.98
N VAL A 84 1.26 0.90 -3.87
CA VAL A 84 0.35 0.72 -2.72
C VAL A 84 0.00 2.07 -2.08
N LEU A 85 0.96 2.96 -1.87
CA LEU A 85 0.71 4.31 -1.35
C LEU A 85 -0.22 5.13 -2.27
N MET A 86 -0.01 5.04 -3.58
CA MET A 86 -0.89 5.69 -4.56
C MET A 86 -2.32 5.13 -4.49
N CYS A 87 -2.46 3.81 -4.38
CA CYS A 87 -3.74 3.15 -4.18
C CYS A 87 -4.46 3.69 -2.94
N LEU A 88 -3.77 3.76 -1.80
CA LEU A 88 -4.32 4.30 -0.55
C LEU A 88 -4.80 5.75 -0.72
N HIS A 89 -3.99 6.60 -1.36
CA HIS A 89 -4.35 8.00 -1.60
C HIS A 89 -5.61 8.15 -2.46
N LEU A 90 -5.76 7.31 -3.48
CA LEU A 90 -6.90 7.36 -4.40
C LEU A 90 -8.20 6.90 -3.74
N VAL A 91 -8.16 5.87 -2.90
CA VAL A 91 -9.36 5.29 -2.27
C VAL A 91 -9.74 5.97 -0.95
N LYS A 92 -8.75 6.56 -0.25
CA LYS A 92 -8.94 7.26 1.00
C LYS A 92 -7.86 8.35 1.18
N HIS A 93 -8.15 9.55 0.70
CA HIS A 93 -7.21 10.68 0.73
C HIS A 93 -6.72 11.05 2.15
N ASP A 94 -7.56 10.87 3.17
CA ASP A 94 -7.26 11.13 4.58
C ASP A 94 -6.74 9.88 5.34
N PHE A 95 -6.24 8.86 4.62
CA PHE A 95 -5.70 7.66 5.23
C PHE A 95 -4.52 7.98 6.16
N ARG A 96 -4.54 7.36 7.33
CA ARG A 96 -3.45 7.39 8.31
C ARG A 96 -3.11 5.97 8.72
N PHE A 97 -1.82 5.68 8.80
CA PHE A 97 -1.30 4.44 9.35
C PHE A 97 -1.50 4.40 10.87
N ILE A 98 -1.28 3.23 11.48
CA ILE A 98 -1.44 3.04 12.93
C ILE A 98 -0.53 3.99 13.73
N ASP A 99 0.66 4.28 13.21
CA ASP A 99 1.61 5.24 13.79
C ASP A 99 1.24 6.71 13.55
N LYS A 100 0.08 6.96 12.94
CA LYS A 100 -0.48 8.27 12.53
C LYS A 100 0.20 8.92 11.33
N ALA A 101 1.15 8.25 10.69
CA ALA A 101 1.78 8.71 9.47
C ALA A 101 0.75 8.89 8.36
N THR A 102 0.94 9.91 7.53
CA THR A 102 0.20 10.04 6.28
C THR A 102 0.85 9.21 5.18
N VAL A 103 0.10 8.94 4.11
CA VAL A 103 0.64 8.36 2.87
C VAL A 103 1.86 9.14 2.36
N GLN A 104 1.82 10.47 2.50
CA GLN A 104 2.90 11.34 2.07
C GLN A 104 4.16 11.18 2.93
N ASP A 105 4.02 11.04 4.25
CA ASP A 105 5.14 10.83 5.16
C ASP A 105 5.90 9.56 4.78
N VAL A 106 5.18 8.45 4.57
CA VAL A 106 5.79 7.17 4.17
C VAL A 106 6.46 7.27 2.79
N ASN A 107 5.84 7.95 1.82
CA ASN A 107 6.44 8.15 0.50
C ASN A 107 7.73 8.98 0.56
N ASN A 108 7.75 10.01 1.42
CA ASN A 108 8.92 10.83 1.67
C ASN A 108 10.03 10.00 2.31
N THR A 109 9.70 9.13 3.27
CA THR A 109 10.67 8.21 3.89
C THR A 109 11.28 7.26 2.87
N ILE A 110 10.48 6.64 1.99
CA ILE A 110 11.00 5.78 0.91
C ILE A 110 11.94 6.57 0.00
N THR A 111 11.56 7.80 -0.35
CA THR A 111 12.35 8.65 -1.25
C THR A 111 13.68 9.06 -0.62
N GLN A 112 13.66 9.46 0.66
CA GLN A 112 14.86 9.78 1.41
C GLN A 112 15.76 8.55 1.57
N GLY A 113 15.19 7.40 1.97
CA GLY A 113 15.92 6.16 2.15
C GLY A 113 16.63 5.67 0.90
N CYS A 114 15.96 5.76 -0.26
CA CYS A 114 16.57 5.43 -1.55
C CYS A 114 17.60 6.45 -2.04
N SER A 115 17.58 7.68 -1.54
CA SER A 115 18.54 8.71 -1.92
C SER A 115 19.76 8.77 -0.99
N SER A 116 19.58 8.46 0.30
CA SER A 116 20.61 8.54 1.34
C SER A 116 21.33 7.21 1.60
N GLY A 117 20.74 6.08 1.16
CA GLY A 117 21.25 4.74 1.48
C GLY A 117 21.01 4.32 2.93
N ILE A 118 20.18 5.07 3.69
CA ILE A 118 19.84 4.80 5.10
C ILE A 118 18.32 4.73 5.25
N ILE A 119 17.80 3.57 5.64
CA ILE A 119 16.40 3.39 6.01
C ILE A 119 16.32 3.09 7.51
N PHE A 120 16.01 4.09 8.33
CA PHE A 120 15.65 3.94 9.74
C PHE A 120 14.41 4.76 10.08
N PHE A 121 13.58 4.23 10.99
CA PHE A 121 12.18 4.58 11.19
C PHE A 121 11.88 5.63 12.24
N SER A 122 10.91 6.49 11.94
CA SER A 122 9.50 6.38 12.37
C SER A 122 8.81 7.67 11.95
N ALA A 123 7.66 7.60 11.28
CA ALA A 123 6.87 8.79 10.98
C ALA A 123 6.13 9.33 12.24
N GLY A 124 6.42 8.75 13.42
CA GLY A 124 5.96 9.21 14.72
C GLY A 124 6.89 10.17 15.47
N TYR A 125 8.02 10.61 14.88
CA TYR A 125 8.90 11.59 15.52
C TYR A 125 9.33 12.72 14.58
N GLN A 126 8.42 13.65 14.25
CA GLN A 126 8.74 15.07 14.36
C GLN A 126 7.50 15.97 14.24
N HIS A 127 7.39 16.85 15.24
CA HIS A 127 6.44 17.94 15.51
C HIS A 127 5.13 17.58 16.22
#